data_AF-A0A1F8WGZ4-F1
#
_entry.id   AF-A0A1F8WGZ4-F1
#
_cell.length_a   1.000
_cell.length_b   1.000
_cell.length_c   1.000
_cell.angle_alpha   90.00
_cell.angle_beta   90.00
_cell.angle_gamma   90.00
#
_symmetry.space_group_name_H-M   'P 1'
#
loop_
_entity.id
_entity.type
_entity.pdbx_description
1 polymer ?
#
loop_
_entity_poly.entity_id
_entity_poly.type
_entity_poly.pdbx_seq_one_letter_code
_entity_poly.pdbx_strand_id
1 'polypeptide(L)'
;MGEVLVSVQIERLESGDYLATSQELPDLLAQGRTIAETLEIAQDVLRKLIDSYLEHGDPLPKCLKRPRQKSTIIQIPVSVTF
;
A
#
# COMPACT_ATOMS: atom_id res chain seq x y z
N MET A 1 11.73 12.02 -2.04
CA MET A 1 10.88 10.99 -1.42
C MET A 1 10.63 9.90 -2.45
N GLY A 2 10.93 8.64 -2.13
CA GLY A 2 10.53 7.52 -2.96
C GLY A 2 9.19 6.97 -2.48
N GLU A 3 8.35 6.53 -3.41
CA GLU A 3 7.11 5.83 -3.09
C GLU A 3 7.36 4.33 -3.16
N VAL A 4 6.67 3.55 -2.32
CA VAL A 4 6.70 2.09 -2.32
C VAL A 4 5.27 1.58 -2.29
N LEU A 5 5.01 0.50 -2.99
CA LEU A 5 3.70 -0.15 -3.01
C LEU A 5 3.72 -1.37 -2.09
N VAL A 6 2.72 -1.44 -1.22
CA VAL A 6 2.47 -2.57 -0.32
C VAL A 6 1.11 -3.16 -0.64
N SER A 7 1.03 -4.49 -0.72
CA SER A 7 -0.25 -5.18 -0.88
C SER A 7 -0.88 -5.38 0.49
N VAL A 8 -2.04 -4.78 0.72
CA VAL A 8 -2.79 -4.89 1.99
C VAL A 8 -4.06 -5.70 1.74
N GLN A 9 -4.30 -6.71 2.57
CA GLN A 9 -5.54 -7.47 2.61
C GLN A 9 -6.46 -6.81 3.63
N ILE A 10 -7.71 -6.60 3.24
CA ILE A 10 -8.76 -6.07 4.12
C ILE A 10 -9.78 -7.16 4.37
N GLU A 11 -10.01 -7.47 5.63
CA GLU A 11 -10.98 -8.46 6.08
C GLU A 11 -12.00 -7.80 7.01
N ARG A 12 -13.28 -8.18 6.89
CA ARG A 12 -14.32 -7.71 7.80
C ARG A 12 -14.48 -8.71 8.93
N LEU A 13 -14.37 -8.24 10.16
CA LEU A 13 -14.50 -9.06 11.37
C LEU A 13 -15.97 -9.29 11.74
N GLU A 14 -16.21 -10.35 12.50
CA GLU A 14 -17.54 -10.66 13.07
C GLU A 14 -18.08 -9.54 13.96
N SER A 15 -17.19 -8.79 14.61
CA SER A 15 -17.51 -7.59 15.41
C SER A 15 -18.04 -6.42 14.58
N GLY A 16 -17.89 -6.46 13.24
CA GLY A 16 -18.30 -5.41 12.33
C GLY A 16 -17.18 -4.44 11.90
N ASP A 17 -16.03 -4.49 12.58
CA ASP A 17 -14.81 -3.74 12.23
C ASP A 17 -14.09 -4.36 11.01
N TYR A 18 -13.09 -3.64 10.50
CA TYR A 18 -12.21 -4.06 9.41
C TYR A 18 -10.78 -4.23 9.93
N LEU A 19 -10.13 -5.30 9.49
CA LEU A 19 -8.74 -5.62 9.78
C LEU A 19 -7.92 -5.53 8.48
N ALA A 20 -6.80 -4.82 8.55
CA ALA A 20 -5.78 -4.74 7.51
C ALA A 20 -4.55 -5.54 7.92
N THR A 21 -4.15 -6.46 7.05
CA THR A 21 -2.94 -7.29 7.19
C THR A 21 -2.18 -7.34 5.87
N SER A 22 -0.93 -7.82 5.89
CA SER A 22 -0.18 -8.07 4.65
C SER A 22 0.62 -9.37 4.77
N GLN A 23 0.55 -10.22 3.76
CA GLN A 23 1.41 -11.41 3.67
C GLN A 23 2.89 -11.04 3.47
N GLU A 24 3.14 -9.92 2.80
CA GLU A 24 4.48 -9.44 2.48
C GLU A 24 5.11 -8.68 3.65
N LEU A 25 4.27 -8.14 4.55
CA LEU A 25 4.64 -7.41 5.75
C LEU A 25 3.79 -7.93 6.93
N PRO A 26 4.17 -9.07 7.54
CA PRO A 26 3.41 -9.66 8.64
C PRO A 26 3.26 -8.74 9.86
N ASP A 27 4.20 -7.82 10.07
CA ASP A 27 4.15 -6.80 11.12
C ASP A 27 3.10 -5.70 10.85
N LEU A 28 2.52 -5.64 9.64
CA LEU A 28 1.41 -4.75 9.34
C LEU A 28 0.12 -5.32 9.91
N LEU A 29 -0.37 -4.68 10.97
CA LEU A 29 -1.68 -4.94 11.53
C LEU A 29 -2.37 -3.62 11.87
N ALA A 30 -3.54 -3.37 11.28
CA ALA A 30 -4.35 -2.20 11.59
C ALA A 30 -5.83 -2.57 11.61
N GLN A 31 -6.60 -2.01 12.54
CA GLN A 31 -8.04 -2.23 12.64
C GLN A 31 -8.77 -0.89 12.69
N GLY A 32 -9.91 -0.81 12.02
CA GLY A 32 -10.77 0.38 12.04
C GLY A 32 -12.24 0.04 11.80
N ARG A 33 -13.11 1.01 12.07
CA ARG A 33 -14.57 0.86 11.92
C ARG A 33 -15.01 0.91 10.46
N THR A 34 -14.18 1.49 9.59
CA THR A 34 -14.42 1.60 8.16
C THR A 34 -13.17 1.22 7.38
N ILE A 35 -13.32 0.87 6.10
CA ILE A 35 -12.21 0.58 5.20
C ILE A 35 -11.25 1.78 5.12
N ALA A 36 -11.78 3.00 4.98
CA ALA A 36 -10.97 4.21 4.86
C ALA A 36 -10.13 4.47 6.13
N GLU A 37 -10.76 4.38 7.30
CA GLU A 37 -10.06 4.53 8.59
C GLU A 37 -8.98 3.45 8.77
N THR A 38 -9.31 2.21 8.45
CA THR A 38 -8.36 1.09 8.54
C THR A 38 -7.14 1.31 7.63
N LEU A 39 -7.35 1.83 6.42
CA LEU A 39 -6.28 2.16 5.49
C LEU A 39 -5.42 3.33 5.97
N GLU A 40 -6.02 4.36 6.57
CA GLU A 40 -5.28 5.48 7.17
C GLU A 40 -4.38 5.00 8.31
N ILE A 41 -4.90 4.16 9.20
CA ILE A 41 -4.13 3.55 10.28
C ILE A 41 -3.02 2.64 9.71
N ALA A 42 -3.33 1.81 8.71
CA ALA A 42 -2.36 0.95 8.06
C ALA A 42 -1.22 1.75 7.42
N GLN A 43 -1.52 2.92 6.85
CA GLN A 43 -0.50 3.80 6.26
C GLN A 43 0.44 4.39 7.31
N ASP A 44 -0.09 4.82 8.47
CA ASP A 44 0.72 5.32 9.59
C ASP A 44 1.64 4.21 10.14
N VAL A 45 1.11 3.00 10.31
CA VAL A 45 1.88 1.83 10.73
C VAL A 45 2.98 1.50 9.72
N LEU A 46 2.67 1.45 8.43
CA LEU A 46 3.65 1.20 7.37
C LEU A 46 4.77 2.23 7.37
N ARG A 47 4.45 3.51 7.56
CA ARG A 47 5.45 4.56 7.64
C ARG A 47 6.42 4.32 8.80
N LYS A 48 5.89 4.02 9.99
CA LYS A 48 6.70 3.75 11.19
C LYS A 48 7.55 2.49 11.03
N LEU A 49 7.01 1.43 10.44
CA LEU A 49 7.77 0.21 10.15
C LEU A 49 8.95 0.52 9.23
N ILE A 50 8.71 1.21 8.11
CA ILE A 50 9.78 1.56 7.16
C ILE A 50 10.84 2.44 7.81
N ASP A 51 10.43 3.43 8.62
CA ASP A 51 11.36 4.30 9.35
C ASP A 51 12.22 3.46 10.30
N SER A 52 11.61 2.55 11.06
CA SER A 52 12.31 1.62 11.95
C SER A 52 13.30 0.72 11.20
N TYR A 53 12.92 0.14 10.05
CA TYR A 53 13.86 -0.64 9.21
C TYR A 53 15.07 0.20 8.79
N LEU A 54 14.86 1.47 8.42
CA LEU A 54 15.93 2.37 8.00
C LEU A 54 16.84 2.78 9.17
N GLU A 55 16.28 3.04 10.34
CA GLU A 55 17.03 3.41 11.55
C GLU A 55 17.88 2.25 12.09
N HIS A 56 17.33 1.03 12.07
CA HIS A 56 18.03 -0.16 12.57
C HIS A 56 19.01 -0.77 11.55
N GLY A 57 18.94 -0.35 10.28
CA GLY A 57 19.76 -0.92 9.20
C GLY A 57 19.29 -2.30 8.75
N ASP A 58 18.07 -2.70 9.10
CA ASP A 58 17.49 -3.95 8.67
C ASP A 58 17.14 -3.90 7.17
N PRO A 59 17.33 -5.00 6.43
CA PRO A 59 17.02 -5.03 5.01
C PRO A 59 15.51 -4.89 4.82
N LEU A 60 15.10 -3.81 4.15
CA LEU A 60 13.71 -3.63 3.72
C LEU A 60 13.23 -4.90 3.00
N PRO A 61 12.04 -5.43 3.35
CA PRO A 61 11.53 -6.64 2.73
C PRO A 61 11.44 -6.46 1.22
N LYS A 62 11.87 -7.50 0.49
CA LYS A 62 12.00 -7.51 -0.99
C LYS A 62 10.71 -7.19 -1.73
N CYS A 63 9.60 -7.22 -1.01
CA CYS A 63 8.24 -6.98 -1.45
C CYS A 63 7.92 -5.49 -1.63
N LEU A 64 8.71 -4.59 -1.02
CA LEU A 64 8.63 -3.14 -1.23
C LEU A 64 9.14 -2.78 -2.63
N LYS A 65 8.30 -3.03 -3.62
CA LYS A 65 8.57 -2.68 -5.01
C LYS A 65 8.41 -1.18 -5.15
N ARG A 66 9.47 -0.50 -5.57
CA ARG A 66 9.34 0.86 -6.13
C ARG A 66 8.33 0.77 -7.28
N PRO A 67 7.34 1.67 -7.37
CA PRO A 67 6.44 1.70 -8.50
C PRO A 67 7.31 1.86 -9.75
N ARG A 68 7.45 0.78 -10.53
CA ARG A 68 8.07 0.88 -11.84
C ARG A 68 7.15 1.78 -12.64
N GLN A 69 7.63 2.98 -12.96
CA GLN A 69 6.94 3.94 -13.82
C GLN A 69 6.75 3.25 -15.17
N LYS A 70 5.60 2.59 -15.35
CA LYS A 70 5.25 1.95 -16.61
C LYS A 70 4.84 3.09 -17.53
N SER A 71 5.66 3.38 -18.54
CA SER A 71 5.29 4.27 -19.63
C SER A 71 4.05 3.71 -20.32
N THR A 72 2.89 4.36 -20.12
CA THR A 72 1.66 4.03 -20.84
C THR A 72 1.62 4.88 -22.11
N ILE A 73 1.59 4.23 -23.27
CA ILE A 73 1.31 4.87 -24.55
C ILE A 73 -0.20 5.07 -24.61
N ILE A 74 -0.66 6.31 -24.61
CA ILE A 74 -2.09 6.66 -24.72
C ILE A 74 -2.38 7.04 -26.17
N GLN A 75 -3.33 6.36 -26.81
CA GLN A 75 -3.82 6.74 -28.15
C GLN A 75 -5.05 7.64 -28.00
N ILE A 76 -4.95 8.86 -28.52
CA ILE A 76 -6.04 9.84 -28.51
C ILE A 76 -6.69 9.84 -29.90
N PRO A 77 -8.00 9.54 -30.01
CA PRO A 77 -8.68 9.58 -31.30
C PRO A 77 -8.75 11.02 -31.82
N VAL A 78 -8.45 11.20 -33.11
CA VAL A 78 -8.60 12.48 -33.81
C VAL A 78 -9.65 12.33 -34.91
N SER A 79 -10.60 13.25 -34.93
CA SER A 79 -11.60 13.34 -35.99
C SER A 79 -10.96 13.89 -37.26
N VAL A 80 -11.06 13.14 -38.35
CA VAL A 80 -10.68 13.60 -39.69
C VAL A 80 -11.94 13.73 -40.56
N THR A 81 -12.07 14.84 -41.27
CA THR A 81 -13.12 15.07 -42.25
C THR A 81 -12.56 14.69 -43.63
N PHE A 82 -13.17 13.72 -44.30
CA PHE A 82 -12.85 13.33 -45.68
C PHE A 82 -13.69 14.11 -46.68
#